data_AF-A0A241VP74-F1
#
_entry.id   AF-A0A241VP74-F1
#
_cell.length_a   1.000
_cell.length_b   1.000
_cell.length_c   1.000
_cell.angle_alpha   90.00
_cell.angle_beta   90.00
_cell.angle_gamma   90.00
#
_symmetry.space_group_name_H-M   'P 1'
#
loop_
_entity.id
_entity.type
_entity.pdbx_description
1 polymer ?
#
loop_
_entity_poly.entity_id
_entity_poly.type
_entity_poly.pdbx_seq_one_letter_code
_entity_poly.pdbx_strand_id
1 'polypeptide(L)'
;MKRGLIGQILHHIQIPPTYKNIRLISIFLFLFLFYFIYLATLRVLNTLTLDKKYKYTLLFCFMLLPFTTTQLILEISRFDQIAQLLVIIFLFIITQCKKTIIPFIYLTFSIVLLTLIHEAALIIFSPLMISLFYLNYKNKKQTYALSLLTIICIILISIYGTATSNQIHALIQNYKNYRYFSEYAVRTTSLSIKENILLNLHALIQSKTYIAILIAIVVIIPFLNFIYQSFNFKKYYFFMIVTASPLLLSVIAFDYFRWISLFLFNLTILCFYLILTRIADLNLLQNNLIKYKKYIVISALIGITLGPFGITELFPHFAKINQGALSDINTATISKETLDKLNWSIHSNQ
;
A
#
# COMPACT_ATOMS: atom_id res chain seq x y z
N MET A 1 7.03 21.70 3.58
CA MET A 1 6.28 20.59 2.94
C MET A 1 4.82 20.67 3.37
N LYS A 2 3.89 20.80 2.43
CA LYS A 2 2.44 20.91 2.75
C LYS A 2 1.75 19.54 2.98
N ARG A 3 2.56 18.47 3.02
CA ARG A 3 2.18 17.08 3.28
C ARG A 3 2.90 16.68 4.54
N GLY A 4 2.15 16.43 5.61
CA GLY A 4 2.77 16.36 6.92
C GLY A 4 1.77 16.42 8.06
N LEU A 5 0.52 16.02 7.84
CA LEU A 5 -0.47 15.96 8.92
C LEU A 5 0.10 15.28 10.16
N ILE A 6 0.80 14.16 9.95
CA ILE A 6 1.43 13.41 11.03
C ILE A 6 2.53 14.22 11.70
N GLY A 7 3.43 14.85 10.93
CA GLY A 7 4.45 15.73 11.47
C GLY A 7 3.86 16.94 12.23
N GLN A 8 2.75 17.49 11.77
CA GLN A 8 2.06 18.62 12.38
C GLN A 8 1.33 18.22 13.66
N ILE A 9 0.70 17.04 13.67
CA ILE A 9 0.15 16.42 14.89
C ILE A 9 1.27 16.23 15.91
N LEU A 10 2.41 15.63 15.51
CA LEU A 10 3.57 15.43 16.39
C LEU A 10 4.09 16.74 16.98
N HIS A 11 4.18 17.78 16.15
CA HIS A 11 4.57 19.12 16.59
C HIS A 11 3.58 19.70 17.62
N HIS A 12 2.26 19.58 17.38
CA HIS A 12 1.24 20.09 18.30
C HIS A 12 1.23 19.36 19.65
N ILE A 13 1.48 18.05 19.66
CA ILE A 13 1.60 17.25 20.89
C ILE A 13 3.01 17.28 21.49
N GLN A 14 3.89 18.14 20.97
CA GLN A 14 5.26 18.35 21.44
C GLN A 14 6.13 17.07 21.45
N ILE A 15 5.82 16.10 20.58
CA ILE A 15 6.67 14.91 20.38
C ILE A 15 7.69 15.26 19.30
N PRO A 16 9.00 15.27 19.62
CA PRO A 16 10.01 15.55 18.60
C PRO A 16 10.01 14.42 17.56
N PRO A 17 10.08 14.73 16.25
CA PRO A 17 10.02 13.75 15.16
C PRO A 17 11.36 12.99 15.02
N THR A 18 11.87 12.44 16.11
CA THR A 18 13.06 11.58 16.11
C THR A 18 12.74 10.23 15.49
N TYR A 19 13.75 9.57 14.91
CA TYR A 19 13.60 8.21 14.36
C TYR A 19 13.00 7.23 15.37
N LYS A 20 13.42 7.32 16.65
CA LYS A 20 12.89 6.49 17.75
C LYS A 20 11.39 6.69 17.93
N ASN A 21 10.92 7.94 17.99
CA ASN A 21 9.51 8.25 18.22
C ASN A 21 8.65 7.84 17.02
N ILE A 22 9.09 8.14 15.79
CA ILE A 22 8.37 7.74 14.57
C ILE A 22 8.26 6.22 14.49
N ARG A 23 9.36 5.49 14.75
CA ARG A 23 9.35 4.02 14.73
C ARG A 23 8.42 3.43 15.79
N LEU A 24 8.41 3.97 17.00
CA LEU A 24 7.53 3.52 18.07
C LEU A 24 6.05 3.72 17.70
N ILE A 25 5.69 4.88 17.14
CA ILE A 25 4.33 5.15 16.66
C ILE A 25 3.94 4.19 15.53
N SER A 26 4.83 3.95 14.57
CA SER A 26 4.56 2.99 13.49
C SER A 26 4.41 1.55 14.00
N ILE A 27 5.10 1.14 15.06
CA ILE A 27 4.89 -0.18 15.67
C ILE A 27 3.47 -0.27 16.27
N PHE A 28 3.00 0.77 16.96
CA PHE A 28 1.62 0.78 17.47
C PHE A 28 0.60 0.74 16.33
N LEU A 29 0.78 1.55 15.27
CA LEU A 29 -0.08 1.53 14.09
C LEU A 29 -0.09 0.14 13.42
N PHE A 30 1.06 -0.50 13.30
CA PHE A 30 1.19 -1.86 12.81
C PHE A 30 0.37 -2.85 13.66
N LEU A 31 0.50 -2.81 14.99
CA LEU A 31 -0.24 -3.71 15.88
C LEU A 31 -1.76 -3.52 15.76
N PHE A 32 -2.22 -2.28 15.68
CA PHE A 32 -3.63 -1.98 15.42
C PHE A 32 -4.07 -2.54 14.06
N LEU A 33 -3.34 -2.24 12.99
CA LEU A 33 -3.66 -2.72 11.66
C LEU A 33 -3.72 -4.24 11.61
N PHE A 34 -2.73 -4.91 12.20
CA PHE A 34 -2.66 -6.36 12.30
C PHE A 34 -3.87 -6.94 13.03
N TYR A 35 -4.26 -6.34 14.16
CA TYR A 35 -5.45 -6.74 14.91
C TYR A 35 -6.74 -6.58 14.07
N PHE A 36 -6.88 -5.47 13.34
CA PHE A 36 -8.04 -5.24 12.48
C PHE A 36 -8.10 -6.23 11.30
N ILE A 37 -6.96 -6.57 10.69
CA ILE A 37 -6.86 -7.62 9.66
C ILE A 37 -7.26 -8.98 10.24
N TYR A 38 -6.76 -9.32 11.43
CA TYR A 38 -7.13 -10.54 12.15
C TYR A 38 -8.65 -10.62 12.37
N LEU A 39 -9.27 -9.55 12.87
CA LEU A 39 -10.72 -9.50 13.09
C LEU A 39 -11.51 -9.64 11.77
N ALA A 40 -11.07 -8.98 10.70
CA ALA A 40 -11.72 -9.07 9.40
C ALA A 40 -11.64 -10.50 8.85
N THR A 41 -10.47 -11.13 8.95
CA THR A 41 -10.25 -12.52 8.53
C THR A 41 -11.10 -13.50 9.33
N LEU A 42 -11.16 -13.32 10.65
CA LEU A 42 -11.98 -14.15 11.53
C LEU A 42 -13.47 -14.03 11.17
N ARG A 43 -13.98 -12.81 10.93
CA ARG A 43 -15.37 -12.60 10.48
C ARG A 43 -15.64 -13.31 9.16
N VAL A 44 -14.74 -13.18 8.19
CA VAL A 44 -14.84 -13.87 6.90
C VAL A 44 -14.92 -15.38 7.09
N LEU A 45 -14.00 -15.97 7.84
CA LEU A 45 -13.98 -17.41 8.08
C LEU A 45 -15.22 -17.90 8.84
N ASN A 46 -15.79 -17.08 9.73
CA ASN A 46 -17.01 -17.41 10.45
C ASN A 46 -18.26 -17.44 9.56
N THR A 47 -18.25 -16.77 8.40
CA THR A 47 -19.33 -16.92 7.40
C THR A 47 -19.32 -18.26 6.67
N LEU A 48 -18.20 -18.99 6.74
CA LEU A 48 -18.02 -20.26 6.05
C LEU A 48 -18.40 -21.44 6.95
N THR A 49 -19.01 -22.47 6.38
CA THR A 49 -19.37 -23.73 7.05
C THR A 49 -18.20 -24.72 7.01
N LEU A 50 -17.06 -24.30 7.57
CA LEU A 50 -15.84 -25.11 7.71
C LEU A 50 -15.62 -25.55 9.17
N ASP A 51 -14.91 -26.66 9.35
CA ASP A 51 -14.51 -27.12 10.68
C ASP A 51 -13.69 -26.07 11.44
N LYS A 52 -13.92 -25.96 12.75
CA LYS A 52 -13.27 -24.97 13.62
C LYS A 52 -11.74 -25.05 13.55
N LYS A 53 -11.18 -26.27 13.58
CA LYS A 53 -9.72 -26.50 13.44
C LYS A 53 -9.20 -26.00 12.10
N TYR A 54 -9.97 -26.20 11.02
CA TYR A 54 -9.57 -25.77 9.69
C TYR A 54 -9.63 -24.25 9.56
N LYS A 55 -10.64 -23.57 10.14
CA LYS A 55 -10.71 -22.11 10.21
C LYS A 55 -9.47 -21.51 10.88
N TYR A 56 -9.04 -22.04 12.02
CA TYR A 56 -7.83 -21.53 12.68
C TYR A 56 -6.56 -21.77 11.85
N THR A 57 -6.48 -22.88 11.13
CA THR A 57 -5.35 -23.15 10.21
C THR A 57 -5.31 -22.12 9.09
N LEU A 58 -6.46 -21.84 8.47
CA LEU A 58 -6.58 -20.83 7.40
C LEU A 58 -6.28 -19.42 7.93
N LEU A 59 -6.76 -19.08 9.13
CA LEU A 59 -6.46 -17.82 9.79
C LEU A 59 -4.96 -17.65 9.97
N PHE A 60 -4.29 -18.65 10.54
CA PHE A 60 -2.84 -18.65 10.71
C PHE A 60 -2.11 -18.50 9.37
N CYS A 61 -2.48 -19.31 8.36
CA CYS A 61 -1.86 -19.23 7.03
C CYS A 61 -2.03 -17.84 6.41
N PHE A 62 -3.23 -17.25 6.51
CA PHE A 62 -3.51 -15.93 5.95
C PHE A 62 -2.70 -14.82 6.62
N MET A 63 -2.58 -14.86 7.96
CA MET A 63 -1.74 -13.91 8.68
C MET A 63 -0.27 -14.06 8.29
N LEU A 64 0.19 -15.23 7.84
CA LEU A 64 1.58 -15.46 7.45
C LEU A 64 1.88 -15.20 5.98
N LEU A 65 0.90 -14.78 5.19
CA LEU A 65 1.14 -14.48 3.79
C LEU A 65 2.16 -13.34 3.62
N PRO A 66 2.98 -13.36 2.56
CA PRO A 66 4.04 -12.37 2.37
C PRO A 66 3.51 -10.92 2.37
N PHE A 67 2.34 -10.71 1.77
CA PHE A 67 1.73 -9.38 1.61
C PHE A 67 0.90 -8.92 2.82
N THR A 68 0.75 -9.75 3.86
CA THR A 68 0.12 -9.37 5.13
C THR A 68 1.19 -9.04 6.16
N THR A 69 1.69 -10.00 6.94
CA THR A 69 2.62 -9.69 8.04
C THR A 69 3.95 -9.16 7.55
N THR A 70 4.54 -9.81 6.55
CA THR A 70 5.96 -9.61 6.26
C THR A 70 6.19 -8.28 5.56
N GLN A 71 5.31 -7.88 4.63
CA GLN A 71 5.33 -6.54 4.07
C GLN A 71 5.00 -5.48 5.13
N LEU A 72 3.97 -5.69 5.97
CA LEU A 72 3.58 -4.69 6.96
C LEU A 72 4.70 -4.39 7.98
N ILE A 73 5.53 -5.39 8.28
CA ILE A 73 6.75 -5.22 9.10
C ILE A 73 7.81 -4.41 8.34
N LEU A 74 8.05 -4.69 7.06
CA LEU A 74 9.00 -3.88 6.26
C LEU A 74 8.59 -2.42 6.14
N GLU A 75 7.28 -2.15 6.11
CA GLU A 75 6.71 -0.81 6.00
C GLU A 75 6.62 -0.09 7.36
N ILE A 76 7.21 -0.64 8.45
CA ILE A 76 7.36 0.09 9.70
C ILE A 76 8.16 1.37 9.43
N SER A 77 7.69 2.49 9.99
CA SER A 77 8.16 3.86 9.72
C SER A 77 7.58 4.52 8.46
N ARG A 78 6.75 3.81 7.68
CA ARG A 78 5.90 4.42 6.64
C ARG A 78 4.45 4.56 7.14
N PHE A 79 3.76 5.59 6.64
CA PHE A 79 2.43 5.97 7.13
C PHE A 79 1.27 5.41 6.29
N ASP A 80 1.55 4.49 5.36
CA ASP A 80 0.51 3.76 4.61
C ASP A 80 -0.42 2.97 5.52
N GLN A 81 0.08 2.54 6.68
CA GLN A 81 -0.70 1.80 7.68
C GLN A 81 -1.95 2.58 8.13
N ILE A 82 -1.87 3.91 8.18
CA ILE A 82 -3.03 4.76 8.49
C ILE A 82 -4.08 4.65 7.38
N ALA A 83 -3.65 4.72 6.13
CA ALA A 83 -4.55 4.59 5.00
C ALA A 83 -5.17 3.19 4.90
N GLN A 84 -4.40 2.13 5.17
CA GLN A 84 -4.89 0.76 5.26
C GLN A 84 -5.91 0.58 6.40
N LEU A 85 -5.66 1.21 7.57
CA LEU A 85 -6.63 1.23 8.67
C LEU A 85 -7.95 1.88 8.25
N LEU A 86 -7.91 3.01 7.53
CA LEU A 86 -9.13 3.65 7.01
C LEU A 86 -9.92 2.70 6.11
N VAL A 87 -9.24 1.96 5.24
CA VAL A 87 -9.87 0.99 4.33
C VAL A 87 -10.52 -0.18 5.09
N ILE A 88 -9.88 -0.71 6.14
CA ILE A 88 -10.46 -1.81 6.93
C ILE A 88 -11.63 -1.32 7.79
N ILE A 89 -11.52 -0.14 8.39
CA ILE A 89 -12.63 0.47 9.12
C ILE A 89 -13.81 0.69 8.17
N PHE A 90 -13.55 1.17 6.95
CA PHE A 90 -14.58 1.29 5.92
C PHE A 90 -15.23 -0.05 5.58
N LEU A 91 -14.45 -1.13 5.45
CA LEU A 91 -14.98 -2.49 5.25
C LEU A 91 -15.96 -2.88 6.36
N PHE A 92 -15.64 -2.59 7.62
CA PHE A 92 -16.57 -2.86 8.73
C PHE A 92 -17.82 -1.97 8.68
N ILE A 93 -17.69 -0.69 8.36
CA ILE A 93 -18.84 0.23 8.25
C ILE A 93 -19.77 -0.23 7.12
N ILE A 94 -19.24 -0.48 5.92
CA ILE A 94 -20.05 -0.78 4.74
C ILE A 94 -20.79 -2.11 4.85
N THR A 95 -20.19 -3.10 5.54
CA THR A 95 -20.81 -4.42 5.73
C THR A 95 -21.90 -4.43 6.80
N GLN A 96 -21.94 -3.43 7.69
CA GLN A 96 -22.91 -3.33 8.77
C GLN A 96 -24.00 -2.28 8.52
N CYS A 97 -23.68 -1.22 7.78
CA CYS A 97 -24.59 -0.09 7.60
C CYS A 97 -25.55 -0.31 6.42
N LYS A 98 -26.86 -0.27 6.68
CA LYS A 98 -27.88 -0.28 5.61
C LYS A 98 -28.09 1.10 4.96
N LYS A 99 -27.91 2.18 5.72
CA LYS A 99 -28.08 3.56 5.25
C LYS A 99 -26.81 4.05 4.57
N THR A 100 -26.94 4.75 3.44
CA THR A 100 -25.79 5.26 2.67
C THR A 100 -25.03 6.39 3.36
N ILE A 101 -25.71 7.15 4.23
CA ILE A 101 -25.19 8.41 4.77
C ILE A 101 -23.92 8.24 5.62
N ILE A 102 -23.86 7.21 6.48
CA ILE A 102 -22.72 6.97 7.37
C ILE A 102 -21.46 6.64 6.55
N PRO A 103 -21.47 5.61 5.67
CA PRO A 103 -20.32 5.35 4.80
C PRO A 103 -19.99 6.51 3.87
N PHE A 104 -20.97 7.28 3.39
CA PHE A 104 -20.69 8.47 2.57
C PHE A 104 -19.92 9.55 3.33
N ILE A 105 -20.35 9.89 4.56
CA ILE A 105 -19.64 10.83 5.44
C ILE A 105 -18.23 10.31 5.74
N TYR A 106 -18.12 9.01 6.07
CA TYR A 106 -16.84 8.38 6.35
C TYR A 106 -15.87 8.48 5.16
N LEU A 107 -16.33 8.20 3.94
CA LEU A 107 -15.49 8.31 2.74
C LEU A 107 -15.11 9.75 2.43
N THR A 108 -16.04 10.69 2.61
CA THR A 108 -15.75 12.12 2.42
C THR A 108 -14.60 12.55 3.35
N PHE A 109 -14.69 12.20 4.64
CA PHE A 109 -13.64 12.48 5.61
C PHE A 109 -12.33 11.74 5.28
N SER A 110 -12.42 10.46 4.90
CA SER A 110 -11.24 9.65 4.58
C SER A 110 -10.50 10.17 3.36
N ILE A 111 -11.20 10.64 2.31
CA ILE A 111 -10.57 11.25 1.14
C ILE A 111 -9.78 12.50 1.55
N VAL A 112 -10.36 13.38 2.37
CA VAL A 112 -9.66 14.56 2.90
C VAL A 112 -8.46 14.14 3.75
N LEU A 113 -8.60 13.13 4.61
CA LEU A 113 -7.50 12.66 5.45
C LEU A 113 -6.35 12.05 4.63
N LEU A 114 -6.67 11.21 3.65
CA LEU A 114 -5.69 10.63 2.72
C LEU A 114 -4.93 11.72 1.96
N THR A 115 -5.62 12.78 1.55
CA THR A 115 -5.04 13.96 0.90
C THR A 115 -3.93 14.58 1.78
N LEU A 116 -4.17 14.67 3.09
CA LEU A 116 -3.26 15.29 4.04
C LEU A 116 -2.09 14.37 4.48
N ILE A 117 -2.25 13.05 4.31
CA ILE A 117 -1.23 12.04 4.60
C ILE A 117 -0.25 11.94 3.42
N HIS A 118 -0.74 11.55 2.23
CA HIS A 118 0.08 11.31 1.05
C HIS A 118 -0.80 11.25 -0.22
N GLU A 119 -0.40 11.91 -1.30
CA GLU A 119 -1.18 11.97 -2.56
C GLU A 119 -1.38 10.60 -3.21
N ALA A 120 -0.33 9.78 -3.24
CA ALA A 120 -0.40 8.40 -3.69
C ALA A 120 -1.49 7.60 -2.95
N ALA A 121 -1.76 7.90 -1.67
CA ALA A 121 -2.77 7.19 -0.90
C ALA A 121 -4.19 7.39 -1.46
N LEU A 122 -4.47 8.54 -2.10
CA LEU A 122 -5.73 8.72 -2.83
C LEU A 122 -5.82 7.74 -4.00
N ILE A 123 -4.80 7.69 -4.85
CA ILE A 123 -4.77 6.81 -6.04
C ILE A 123 -4.82 5.33 -5.63
N ILE A 124 -4.15 4.97 -4.54
CA ILE A 124 -4.05 3.59 -4.04
C ILE A 124 -5.39 3.13 -3.44
N PHE A 125 -6.03 3.93 -2.57
CA PHE A 125 -7.11 3.41 -1.73
C PHE A 125 -8.51 3.94 -2.08
N SER A 126 -8.62 5.18 -2.59
CA SER A 126 -9.95 5.76 -2.85
C SER A 126 -10.72 5.05 -3.97
N PRO A 127 -10.11 4.56 -5.08
CA PRO A 127 -10.84 3.86 -6.13
C PRO A 127 -11.56 2.62 -5.58
N LEU A 128 -10.87 1.80 -4.79
CA LEU A 128 -11.47 0.64 -4.15
C LEU A 128 -12.63 1.05 -3.26
N MET A 129 -12.42 1.97 -2.32
CA MET A 129 -13.44 2.38 -1.36
C MET A 129 -14.70 2.94 -2.04
N ILE A 130 -14.55 3.79 -3.06
CA ILE A 130 -15.67 4.33 -3.85
C ILE A 130 -16.36 3.22 -4.63
N SER A 131 -15.61 2.28 -5.20
CA SER A 131 -16.19 1.16 -5.94
C SER A 131 -17.00 0.24 -5.03
N LEU A 132 -16.54 -0.04 -3.81
CA LEU A 132 -17.29 -0.81 -2.82
C LEU A 132 -18.58 -0.08 -2.40
N PHE A 133 -18.50 1.25 -2.18
CA PHE A 133 -19.67 2.07 -1.91
C PHE A 133 -20.73 1.94 -3.01
N TYR A 134 -20.31 2.08 -4.26
CA TYR A 134 -21.20 1.92 -5.41
C TYR A 134 -21.74 0.49 -5.52
N LEU A 135 -20.90 -0.52 -5.28
CA LEU A 135 -21.30 -1.93 -5.32
C LEU A 135 -22.41 -2.23 -4.31
N ASN A 136 -22.29 -1.69 -3.09
CA ASN A 136 -23.22 -1.92 -1.99
C ASN A 136 -24.55 -1.19 -2.15
N TYR A 137 -24.50 0.10 -2.49
CA TYR A 137 -25.69 0.97 -2.42
C TYR A 137 -26.25 1.38 -3.78
N LYS A 138 -25.50 1.18 -4.87
CA LYS A 138 -25.85 1.59 -6.23
C LYS A 138 -26.20 3.09 -6.38
N ASN A 139 -25.81 3.91 -5.41
CA ASN A 139 -26.11 5.35 -5.41
C ASN A 139 -25.12 6.12 -6.31
N LYS A 140 -25.54 6.36 -7.56
CA LYS A 140 -24.71 7.05 -8.57
C LYS A 140 -24.34 8.48 -8.16
N LYS A 141 -25.29 9.27 -7.63
CA LYS A 141 -25.05 10.68 -7.27
C LYS A 141 -23.94 10.82 -6.23
N GLN A 142 -24.03 10.06 -5.13
CA GLN A 142 -23.02 10.07 -4.08
C GLN A 142 -21.68 9.50 -4.56
N THR A 143 -21.70 8.47 -5.42
CA THR A 143 -20.47 7.91 -6.02
C THR A 143 -19.76 8.94 -6.89
N TYR A 144 -20.49 9.68 -7.74
CA TYR A 144 -19.91 10.75 -8.55
C TYR A 144 -19.37 11.90 -7.69
N ALA A 145 -20.08 12.27 -6.63
CA ALA A 145 -19.60 13.29 -5.69
C ALA A 145 -18.26 12.89 -5.03
N LEU A 146 -18.13 11.64 -4.56
CA LEU A 146 -16.88 11.13 -3.99
C LEU A 146 -15.74 11.05 -5.02
N SER A 147 -16.08 10.67 -6.26
CA SER A 147 -15.10 10.60 -7.35
C SER A 147 -14.60 12.01 -7.73
N LEU A 148 -15.52 12.97 -7.85
CA LEU A 148 -15.19 14.37 -8.11
C LEU A 148 -14.34 14.96 -6.98
N LEU A 149 -14.71 14.70 -5.72
CA LEU A 149 -13.92 15.12 -4.56
C LEU A 149 -12.49 14.56 -4.62
N THR A 150 -12.34 13.28 -4.95
CA THR A 150 -11.02 12.65 -5.12
C THR A 150 -10.20 13.37 -6.20
N ILE A 151 -10.80 13.66 -7.36
CA ILE A 151 -10.13 14.36 -8.46
C ILE A 151 -9.72 15.78 -8.03
N ILE A 152 -10.61 16.52 -7.37
CA ILE A 152 -10.33 17.85 -6.84
C ILE A 152 -9.15 17.79 -5.85
N CYS A 153 -9.16 16.84 -4.92
CA CYS A 153 -8.07 16.65 -3.97
C CYS A 153 -6.73 16.34 -4.67
N ILE A 154 -6.72 15.48 -5.69
CA ILE A 154 -5.52 15.18 -6.48
C ILE A 154 -5.00 16.46 -7.17
N ILE A 155 -5.88 17.24 -7.80
CA ILE A 155 -5.50 18.50 -8.47
C ILE A 155 -4.92 19.49 -7.45
N LEU A 156 -5.61 19.69 -6.32
CA LEU A 156 -5.15 20.61 -5.27
C LEU A 156 -3.79 20.21 -4.71
N ILE A 157 -3.54 18.92 -4.45
CA ILE A 157 -2.22 18.47 -3.97
C ILE A 157 -1.15 18.60 -5.05
N SER A 158 -1.51 18.41 -6.32
CA SER A 158 -0.56 18.55 -7.43
C SER A 158 -0.11 20.02 -7.58
N ILE A 159 -1.02 20.97 -7.38
CA ILE A 159 -0.72 22.41 -7.44
C ILE A 159 0.00 22.89 -6.18
N TYR A 160 -0.52 22.54 -5.00
CA TYR A 160 -0.07 23.13 -3.75
C TYR A 160 0.91 22.28 -2.96
N GLY A 161 1.03 20.98 -3.25
CA GLY A 161 1.75 20.01 -2.42
C GLY A 161 3.24 19.86 -2.71
N THR A 162 3.78 20.53 -3.74
CA THR A 162 5.21 20.47 -4.08
C THR A 162 6.07 21.18 -3.03
N ALA A 163 7.24 20.61 -2.73
CA ALA A 163 8.22 21.25 -1.86
C ALA A 163 9.03 22.26 -2.68
N THR A 164 9.25 23.46 -2.13
CA THR A 164 10.12 24.45 -2.79
C THR A 164 11.59 24.04 -2.64
N SER A 165 12.45 24.51 -3.56
CA SER A 165 13.90 24.28 -3.51
C SER A 165 14.51 24.65 -2.15
N ASN A 166 14.10 25.80 -1.59
CA ASN A 166 14.55 26.25 -0.26
C ASN A 166 14.15 25.28 0.86
N GLN A 167 12.93 24.72 0.80
CA GLN A 167 12.49 23.72 1.78
C GLN A 167 13.27 22.41 1.67
N ILE A 168 13.56 21.97 0.45
CA ILE A 168 14.37 20.77 0.19
C ILE A 168 15.79 20.96 0.70
N HIS A 169 16.41 22.11 0.42
CA HIS A 169 17.74 22.42 0.89
C HIS A 169 17.81 22.47 2.42
N ALA A 170 16.84 23.11 3.08
CA ALA A 170 16.74 23.14 4.54
C ALA A 170 16.57 21.73 5.14
N LEU A 171 15.78 20.86 4.50
CA LEU A 171 15.63 19.46 4.93
C LEU A 171 16.96 18.70 4.81
N ILE A 172 17.65 18.82 3.68
CA ILE A 172 18.95 18.17 3.48
C ILE A 172 19.95 18.66 4.52
N GLN A 173 20.07 19.97 4.74
CA GLN A 173 21.01 20.51 5.72
C GLN A 173 20.71 20.04 7.16
N ASN A 174 19.43 19.95 7.53
CA ASN A 174 19.02 19.53 8.87
C ASN A 174 19.22 18.03 9.10
N TYR A 175 19.03 17.20 8.07
CA TYR A 175 18.98 15.75 8.22
C TYR A 175 20.15 14.98 7.60
N LYS A 176 21.07 15.63 6.86
CA LYS A 176 22.21 14.97 6.18
C LYS A 176 23.08 14.09 7.07
N ASN A 177 23.19 14.43 8.36
CA ASN A 177 24.03 13.70 9.31
C ASN A 177 23.27 12.56 10.02
N TYR A 178 21.97 12.38 9.77
CA TYR A 178 21.21 11.28 10.35
C TYR A 178 21.54 9.96 9.64
N ARG A 179 21.76 8.92 10.46
CA ARG A 179 21.97 7.56 9.97
C ARG A 179 20.77 7.13 9.11
N TYR A 180 21.04 6.66 7.89
CA TYR A 180 20.05 6.27 6.87
C TYR A 180 19.27 7.42 6.19
N PHE A 181 19.74 8.67 6.30
CA PHE A 181 19.20 9.75 5.48
C PHE A 181 19.56 9.55 4.00
N SER A 182 18.57 9.67 3.12
CA SER A 182 18.76 9.61 1.67
C SER A 182 18.48 10.98 1.06
N GLU A 183 19.54 11.70 0.69
CA GLU A 183 19.41 12.96 -0.07
C GLU A 183 18.58 12.78 -1.34
N TYR A 184 18.78 11.65 -2.00
CA TYR A 184 18.07 11.29 -3.22
C TYR A 184 16.55 11.24 -3.00
N ALA A 185 16.07 10.56 -1.95
CA ALA A 185 14.64 10.47 -1.65
C ALA A 185 13.98 11.83 -1.36
N VAL A 186 14.76 12.79 -0.82
CA VAL A 186 14.28 14.16 -0.64
C VAL A 186 14.28 14.92 -1.97
N ARG A 187 15.32 14.77 -2.79
CA ARG A 187 15.43 15.43 -4.10
C ARG A 187 14.36 14.97 -5.09
N THR A 188 13.94 13.71 -5.05
CA THR A 188 12.85 13.19 -5.91
C THR A 188 11.53 13.93 -5.70
N THR A 189 11.34 14.59 -4.55
CA THR A 189 10.15 15.43 -4.29
C THR A 189 10.10 16.73 -5.10
N SER A 190 11.22 17.14 -5.72
CA SER A 190 11.29 18.28 -6.65
C SER A 190 11.06 17.92 -8.11
N LEU A 191 11.13 16.62 -8.45
CA LEU A 191 11.09 16.20 -9.85
C LEU A 191 9.69 16.36 -10.44
N SER A 192 9.65 16.80 -11.68
CA SER A 192 8.43 16.75 -12.50
C SER A 192 8.00 15.30 -12.77
N ILE A 193 6.75 15.11 -13.18
CA ILE A 193 6.22 13.78 -13.54
C ILE A 193 7.05 13.14 -14.66
N LYS A 194 7.47 13.92 -15.66
CA LYS A 194 8.26 13.43 -16.80
C LYS A 194 9.64 12.94 -16.34
N GLU A 195 10.31 13.71 -15.48
CA GLU A 195 11.62 13.33 -14.93
C GLU A 195 11.50 12.08 -14.06
N ASN A 196 10.46 11.98 -13.23
CA ASN A 196 10.18 10.80 -12.43
C ASN A 196 9.99 9.54 -13.29
N ILE A 197 9.24 9.62 -14.40
CA ILE A 197 9.05 8.48 -15.32
C ILE A 197 10.39 8.05 -15.93
N LEU A 198 11.17 8.99 -16.47
CA LEU A 198 12.46 8.69 -17.11
C LEU A 198 13.45 8.06 -16.13
N LEU A 199 13.55 8.63 -14.94
CA LEU A 199 14.41 8.16 -13.86
C LEU A 199 13.98 6.76 -13.39
N ASN A 200 12.68 6.52 -13.25
CA ASN A 200 12.12 5.23 -12.85
C ASN A 200 12.40 4.15 -13.90
N LEU A 201 12.25 4.46 -15.20
CA LEU A 201 12.59 3.55 -16.29
C LEU A 201 14.10 3.22 -16.30
N HIS A 202 14.94 4.23 -16.11
CA HIS A 202 16.38 4.03 -16.03
C HIS A 202 16.76 3.13 -14.85
N ALA A 203 16.19 3.40 -13.68
CA ALA A 203 16.39 2.58 -12.48
C ALA A 203 15.93 1.13 -12.72
N LEU A 204 14.77 0.91 -13.33
CA LEU A 204 14.23 -0.42 -13.63
C LEU A 204 15.19 -1.28 -14.48
N ILE A 205 15.75 -0.68 -15.54
CA ILE A 205 16.65 -1.37 -16.47
C ILE A 205 18.01 -1.60 -15.82
N GLN A 206 18.61 -0.55 -15.26
CA GLN A 206 19.98 -0.57 -14.77
C GLN A 206 20.15 -1.49 -13.57
N SER A 207 19.21 -1.45 -12.61
CA SER A 207 19.21 -2.31 -11.43
C SER A 207 18.68 -3.72 -11.71
N LYS A 208 18.22 -3.99 -12.94
CA LYS A 208 17.52 -5.24 -13.31
C LYS A 208 16.34 -5.58 -12.39
N THR A 209 15.70 -4.58 -11.80
CA THR A 209 14.57 -4.77 -10.86
C THR A 209 13.41 -5.53 -11.51
N TYR A 210 13.28 -5.51 -12.84
CA TYR A 210 12.31 -6.32 -13.58
C TYR A 210 12.42 -7.84 -13.29
N ILE A 211 13.62 -8.37 -13.01
CA ILE A 211 13.80 -9.80 -12.67
C ILE A 211 13.11 -10.11 -11.35
N ALA A 212 13.34 -9.28 -10.34
CA ALA A 212 12.71 -9.43 -9.04
C ALA A 212 11.19 -9.23 -9.11
N ILE A 213 10.69 -8.32 -9.97
CA ILE A 213 9.24 -8.19 -10.23
C ILE A 213 8.67 -9.48 -10.85
N LEU A 214 9.36 -10.10 -11.82
CA LEU A 214 8.93 -11.37 -12.41
C LEU A 214 8.87 -12.49 -11.36
N ILE A 215 9.87 -12.59 -10.47
CA ILE A 215 9.87 -13.54 -9.35
C ILE A 215 8.68 -13.28 -8.42
N ALA A 216 8.44 -12.03 -8.04
CA ALA A 216 7.29 -11.65 -7.20
C ALA A 216 5.96 -12.07 -7.84
N ILE A 217 5.80 -11.85 -9.16
CA ILE A 217 4.61 -12.28 -9.89
C ILE A 217 4.43 -13.79 -9.81
N VAL A 218 5.50 -14.59 -10.00
CA VAL A 218 5.45 -16.06 -9.87
C VAL A 218 4.97 -16.49 -8.49
N VAL A 219 5.45 -15.85 -7.42
CA VAL A 219 5.03 -16.12 -6.04
C VAL A 219 3.54 -15.80 -5.81
N ILE A 220 3.00 -14.80 -6.51
CA ILE A 220 1.63 -14.30 -6.35
C ILE A 220 0.62 -15.05 -7.23
N ILE A 221 1.05 -15.64 -8.35
CA ILE A 221 0.16 -16.37 -9.29
C ILE A 221 -0.76 -17.39 -8.60
N PRO A 222 -0.29 -18.24 -7.67
CA PRO A 222 -1.17 -19.19 -6.99
C PRO A 222 -2.34 -18.51 -6.25
N PHE A 223 -2.08 -17.35 -5.63
CA PHE A 223 -3.11 -16.57 -4.95
C PHE A 223 -4.11 -15.96 -5.94
N LEU A 224 -3.63 -15.38 -7.05
CA LEU A 224 -4.50 -14.83 -8.09
C LEU A 224 -5.36 -15.91 -8.76
N ASN A 225 -4.79 -17.08 -9.01
CA ASN A 225 -5.52 -18.21 -9.58
C ASN A 225 -6.58 -18.73 -8.60
N PHE A 226 -6.26 -18.80 -7.30
CA PHE A 226 -7.25 -19.13 -6.27
C PHE A 226 -8.44 -18.15 -6.29
N ILE A 227 -8.17 -16.84 -6.39
CA ILE A 227 -9.22 -15.82 -6.48
C ILE A 227 -10.03 -15.99 -7.77
N TYR A 228 -9.38 -16.16 -8.91
CA TYR A 228 -10.03 -16.37 -10.20
C TYR A 228 -11.00 -17.56 -10.18
N GLN A 229 -10.62 -18.65 -9.51
CA GLN A 229 -11.45 -19.85 -9.41
C GLN A 229 -12.55 -19.75 -8.34
N SER A 230 -12.35 -18.94 -7.31
CA SER A 230 -13.27 -18.84 -6.16
C SER A 230 -14.30 -17.73 -6.32
N PHE A 231 -14.05 -16.75 -7.18
CA PHE A 231 -14.94 -15.63 -7.43
C PHE A 231 -15.31 -15.57 -8.90
N ASN A 232 -16.56 -15.22 -9.21
CA ASN A 232 -17.00 -15.04 -10.58
C ASN A 232 -16.33 -13.79 -11.20
N PHE A 233 -15.15 -14.00 -11.80
CA PHE A 233 -14.30 -12.94 -12.32
C PHE A 233 -15.03 -12.06 -13.33
N LYS A 234 -15.86 -12.66 -14.20
CA LYS A 234 -16.64 -11.90 -15.20
C LYS A 234 -17.61 -10.92 -14.55
N LYS A 235 -18.28 -11.34 -13.47
CA LYS A 235 -19.25 -10.50 -12.75
C LYS A 235 -18.59 -9.34 -12.01
N TYR A 236 -17.39 -9.53 -11.48
CA TYR A 236 -16.69 -8.54 -10.66
C TYR A 236 -15.46 -7.91 -11.34
N TYR A 237 -15.31 -8.10 -12.65
CA TYR A 237 -14.12 -7.72 -13.42
C TYR A 237 -13.70 -6.26 -13.20
N PHE A 238 -14.66 -5.34 -13.29
CA PHE A 238 -14.41 -3.92 -13.06
C PHE A 238 -13.84 -3.65 -11.67
N PHE A 239 -14.42 -4.24 -10.62
CA PHE A 239 -13.96 -4.08 -9.25
C PHE A 239 -12.57 -4.70 -9.04
N MET A 240 -12.29 -5.83 -9.69
CA MET A 240 -10.96 -6.44 -9.67
C MET A 240 -9.91 -5.51 -10.30
N ILE A 241 -10.20 -4.90 -11.45
CA ILE A 241 -9.28 -3.91 -12.06
C ILE A 241 -9.03 -2.73 -11.12
N VAL A 242 -10.09 -2.22 -10.47
CA VAL A 242 -9.96 -1.09 -9.56
C VAL A 242 -9.00 -1.38 -8.40
N THR A 243 -8.92 -2.63 -7.92
CA THR A 243 -7.96 -3.02 -6.88
C THR A 243 -6.50 -2.86 -7.32
N ALA A 244 -6.23 -2.91 -8.63
CA ALA A 244 -4.92 -2.77 -9.24
C ALA A 244 -4.48 -1.30 -9.42
N SER A 245 -5.25 -0.31 -8.95
CA SER A 245 -4.84 1.10 -8.99
C SER A 245 -3.45 1.40 -8.41
N PRO A 246 -2.92 0.70 -7.36
CA PRO A 246 -1.57 0.94 -6.87
C PRO A 246 -0.50 0.63 -7.91
N LEU A 247 -0.75 -0.32 -8.83
CA LEU A 247 0.19 -0.69 -9.87
C LEU A 247 0.40 0.44 -10.89
N LEU A 248 -0.54 1.39 -11.02
CA LEU A 248 -0.36 2.55 -11.89
C LEU A 248 0.83 3.41 -11.46
N LEU A 249 1.15 3.44 -10.15
CA LEU A 249 2.29 4.18 -9.61
C LEU A 249 3.64 3.59 -10.00
N SER A 250 3.67 2.32 -10.42
CA SER A 250 4.91 1.68 -10.91
C SER A 250 5.49 2.34 -12.16
N VAL A 251 4.68 3.13 -12.87
CA VAL A 251 5.14 3.92 -14.03
C VAL A 251 5.94 5.14 -13.58
N ILE A 252 5.58 5.74 -12.45
CA ILE A 252 6.07 7.07 -12.02
C ILE A 252 7.08 6.95 -10.86
N ALA A 253 6.97 5.93 -10.02
CA ALA A 253 7.76 5.82 -8.79
C ALA A 253 8.35 4.42 -8.59
N PHE A 254 9.60 4.41 -8.13
CA PHE A 254 10.36 3.22 -7.78
C PHE A 254 9.93 2.73 -6.39
N ASP A 255 8.93 1.86 -6.32
CA ASP A 255 8.52 1.19 -5.06
C ASP A 255 7.69 -0.07 -5.41
N TYR A 256 8.17 -0.83 -6.41
CA TYR A 256 7.39 -1.88 -7.09
C TYR A 256 6.78 -2.92 -6.14
N PHE A 257 7.55 -3.43 -5.17
CA PHE A 257 7.07 -4.46 -4.24
C PHE A 257 6.00 -3.91 -3.28
N ARG A 258 6.14 -2.65 -2.87
CA ARG A 258 5.12 -1.94 -2.11
C ARG A 258 3.83 -1.81 -2.92
N TRP A 259 3.91 -1.40 -4.20
CA TRP A 259 2.74 -1.28 -5.07
C TRP A 259 2.04 -2.63 -5.29
N ILE A 260 2.81 -3.69 -5.49
CA ILE A 260 2.30 -5.07 -5.59
C ILE A 260 1.59 -5.46 -4.28
N SER A 261 2.16 -5.16 -3.12
CA SER A 261 1.52 -5.45 -1.84
C SER A 261 0.23 -4.68 -1.61
N LEU A 262 0.20 -3.41 -1.96
CA LEU A 262 -0.98 -2.58 -1.80
C LEU A 262 -2.09 -3.01 -2.77
N PHE A 263 -1.74 -3.50 -3.96
CA PHE A 263 -2.69 -4.18 -4.85
C PHE A 263 -3.28 -5.42 -4.18
N LEU A 264 -2.46 -6.32 -3.63
CA LEU A 264 -2.95 -7.53 -2.97
C LEU A 264 -3.78 -7.23 -1.71
N PHE A 265 -3.42 -6.18 -0.97
CA PHE A 265 -4.21 -5.68 0.13
C PHE A 265 -5.59 -5.23 -0.37
N ASN A 266 -5.66 -4.37 -1.38
CA ASN A 266 -6.92 -3.92 -1.96
C ASN A 266 -7.78 -5.09 -2.47
N LEU A 267 -7.15 -6.04 -3.16
CA LEU A 267 -7.80 -7.25 -3.67
C LEU A 267 -8.37 -8.11 -2.53
N THR A 268 -7.62 -8.25 -1.43
CA THR A 268 -8.09 -8.93 -0.22
C THR A 268 -9.32 -8.23 0.37
N ILE A 269 -9.32 -6.90 0.48
CA ILE A 269 -10.45 -6.15 1.01
C ILE A 269 -11.70 -6.33 0.14
N LEU A 270 -11.55 -6.32 -1.20
CA LEU A 270 -12.64 -6.65 -2.11
C LEU A 270 -13.18 -8.07 -1.86
N CYS A 271 -12.30 -9.06 -1.75
CA CYS A 271 -12.70 -10.45 -1.47
C CYS A 271 -13.44 -10.55 -0.13
N PHE A 272 -12.93 -9.90 0.93
CA PHE A 272 -13.59 -9.86 2.24
C PHE A 272 -14.97 -9.23 2.16
N TYR A 273 -15.11 -8.11 1.45
CA TYR A 273 -16.40 -7.47 1.24
C TYR A 273 -17.40 -8.42 0.54
N LEU A 274 -16.99 -9.07 -0.55
CA LEU A 274 -17.85 -9.99 -1.31
C LEU A 274 -18.32 -11.19 -0.48
N ILE A 275 -17.45 -11.71 0.40
CA ILE A 275 -17.78 -12.81 1.30
C ILE A 275 -18.71 -12.35 2.42
N LEU A 276 -18.37 -11.27 3.11
CA LEU A 276 -19.14 -10.77 4.26
C LEU A 276 -20.55 -10.32 3.89
N THR A 277 -20.73 -9.79 2.68
CA THR A 277 -22.05 -9.41 2.14
C THR A 277 -22.80 -10.57 1.48
N ARG A 278 -22.22 -11.79 1.44
CA ARG A 278 -22.78 -12.98 0.78
C ARG A 278 -23.12 -12.75 -0.70
N ILE A 279 -22.43 -11.82 -1.35
CA ILE A 279 -22.56 -11.55 -2.78
C ILE A 279 -21.81 -12.61 -3.59
N ALA A 280 -20.72 -13.16 -3.04
CA ALA A 280 -19.98 -14.29 -3.61
C ALA A 280 -20.64 -15.64 -3.30
N ASP A 281 -20.36 -16.63 -4.15
CA ASP A 281 -20.75 -18.03 -3.92
C ASP A 281 -19.87 -18.64 -2.83
N LEU A 282 -20.43 -18.74 -1.62
CA LEU A 282 -19.72 -19.27 -0.47
C LEU A 282 -19.43 -20.77 -0.59
N ASN A 283 -20.26 -21.54 -1.32
CA ASN A 283 -20.05 -22.98 -1.49
C ASN A 283 -18.87 -23.22 -2.42
N LEU A 284 -18.80 -22.49 -3.54
CA LEU A 284 -17.64 -22.54 -4.44
C LEU A 284 -16.34 -22.17 -3.71
N LEU A 285 -16.36 -21.07 -2.94
CA LEU A 285 -15.21 -20.64 -2.15
C LEU A 285 -14.79 -21.72 -1.13
N GLN A 286 -15.74 -22.31 -0.40
CA GLN A 286 -15.44 -23.37 0.57
C GLN A 286 -14.83 -24.61 -0.10
N ASN A 287 -15.42 -25.06 -1.20
CA ASN A 287 -14.91 -26.20 -1.96
C ASN A 287 -13.49 -25.95 -2.46
N ASN A 288 -13.20 -24.75 -2.96
CA ASN A 288 -11.86 -24.37 -3.39
C ASN A 288 -10.88 -24.26 -2.22
N LEU A 289 -11.29 -23.70 -1.07
CA LEU A 289 -10.45 -23.67 0.13
C LEU A 289 -10.07 -25.09 0.55
N ILE A 290 -11.01 -26.04 0.53
CA ILE A 290 -10.73 -27.45 0.86
C ILE A 290 -9.81 -28.09 -0.18
N LYS A 291 -10.11 -27.89 -1.47
CA LYS A 291 -9.34 -28.42 -2.61
C LYS A 291 -7.88 -27.94 -2.59
N TYR A 292 -7.66 -26.65 -2.32
CA TYR A 292 -6.35 -26.02 -2.38
C TYR A 292 -5.63 -25.91 -1.02
N LYS A 293 -6.13 -26.58 0.02
CA LYS A 293 -5.61 -26.47 1.39
C LYS A 293 -4.09 -26.63 1.50
N LYS A 294 -3.52 -27.61 0.79
CA LYS A 294 -2.07 -27.91 0.82
C LYS A 294 -1.27 -26.75 0.22
N TYR A 295 -1.74 -26.19 -0.89
CA TYR A 295 -1.11 -25.06 -1.54
C TYR A 295 -1.17 -23.81 -0.67
N ILE A 296 -2.29 -23.55 0.01
CA ILE A 296 -2.42 -22.42 0.95
C ILE A 296 -1.38 -22.52 2.07
N VAL A 297 -1.23 -23.71 2.68
CA VAL A 297 -0.23 -23.94 3.74
C VAL A 297 1.19 -23.77 3.21
N ILE A 298 1.51 -24.36 2.04
CA ILE A 298 2.82 -24.22 1.41
C ILE A 298 3.13 -22.76 1.10
N SER A 299 2.18 -22.00 0.53
CA SER A 299 2.36 -20.57 0.24
C SER A 299 2.62 -19.76 1.52
N ALA A 300 1.97 -20.09 2.63
CA ALA A 300 2.22 -19.43 3.92
C ALA A 300 3.63 -19.74 4.46
N LEU A 301 4.07 -21.00 4.38
CA LEU A 301 5.43 -21.41 4.78
C LEU A 301 6.50 -20.77 3.89
N ILE A 302 6.26 -20.73 2.57
CA ILE A 302 7.12 -20.03 1.62
C ILE A 302 7.18 -18.54 1.95
N GLY A 303 6.06 -17.92 2.32
CA GLY A 303 6.03 -16.51 2.73
C GLY A 303 6.84 -16.23 4.00
N ILE A 304 6.86 -17.14 4.97
CA ILE A 304 7.72 -17.04 6.15
C ILE A 304 9.20 -17.19 5.78
N THR A 305 9.53 -18.11 4.88
CA THR A 305 10.94 -18.42 4.57
C THR A 305 11.56 -17.38 3.65
N LEU A 306 10.86 -16.99 2.59
CA LEU A 306 11.36 -16.05 1.60
C LEU A 306 11.11 -14.58 1.98
N GLY A 307 10.29 -14.31 2.99
CA GLY A 307 9.84 -12.97 3.36
C GLY A 307 8.98 -12.30 2.27
N PRO A 308 8.76 -10.97 2.32
CA PRO A 308 7.82 -10.31 1.43
C PRO A 308 8.25 -10.44 -0.03
N PHE A 309 7.34 -11.05 -0.81
CA PHE A 309 7.49 -11.35 -2.22
C PHE A 309 8.73 -12.16 -2.62
N GLY A 310 9.37 -12.80 -1.65
CA GLY A 310 10.57 -13.60 -1.85
C GLY A 310 11.82 -12.84 -2.29
N ILE A 311 11.88 -11.54 -1.97
CA ILE A 311 12.97 -10.65 -2.36
C ILE A 311 13.74 -10.13 -1.15
N THR A 312 13.15 -10.22 0.04
CA THR A 312 13.84 -9.87 1.28
C THR A 312 13.69 -11.02 2.26
N GLU A 313 14.80 -11.57 2.76
CA GLU A 313 14.76 -12.58 3.83
C GLU A 313 13.93 -12.06 5.01
N LEU A 314 13.03 -12.90 5.55
CA LEU A 314 12.12 -12.54 6.67
C LEU A 314 12.88 -12.08 7.92
N PHE A 315 14.09 -12.61 8.07
CA PHE A 315 15.12 -12.11 8.96
C PHE A 315 16.15 -11.39 8.10
N PRO A 316 15.98 -10.08 7.82
CA PRO A 316 17.09 -9.36 7.26
C PRO A 316 18.23 -9.55 8.26
N HIS A 317 19.42 -9.94 7.79
CA HIS A 317 20.63 -9.42 8.43
C HIS A 317 20.32 -7.96 8.75
N PHE A 318 20.26 -7.63 10.04
CA PHE A 318 19.75 -6.38 10.65
C PHE A 318 20.36 -5.09 10.09
N ALA A 319 21.18 -5.18 9.03
CA ALA A 319 21.92 -4.14 8.37
C ALA A 319 21.74 -4.02 6.83
N LYS A 320 21.08 -4.95 6.09
CA LYS A 320 21.24 -4.92 4.60
C LYS A 320 20.03 -5.11 3.68
N ILE A 321 18.84 -5.48 4.15
CA ILE A 321 17.74 -5.85 3.22
C ILE A 321 16.46 -5.01 3.42
N ASN A 322 16.65 -3.72 3.67
CA ASN A 322 15.64 -2.70 3.41
C ASN A 322 16.23 -1.54 2.60
N GLN A 323 17.17 -1.89 1.74
CA GLN A 323 17.81 -0.99 0.80
C GLN A 323 16.94 -0.97 -0.45
N GLY A 324 15.76 -0.35 -0.36
CA GLY A 324 14.82 -0.24 -1.47
C GLY A 324 15.53 0.40 -2.65
N ALA A 325 15.86 -0.39 -3.69
CA ALA A 325 16.64 -0.03 -4.88
C ALA A 325 17.98 0.72 -4.67
N LEU A 326 18.28 1.28 -3.50
CA LEU A 326 19.38 2.18 -3.22
C LEU A 326 19.87 1.96 -1.80
N SER A 327 20.56 0.83 -1.64
CA SER A 327 21.74 0.76 -0.79
C SER A 327 22.76 1.79 -1.28
N ASP A 328 23.65 2.29 -0.42
CA ASP A 328 24.84 3.07 -0.83
C ASP A 328 25.70 2.36 -1.92
N ILE A 329 25.44 1.07 -2.16
CA ILE A 329 26.03 0.25 -3.22
C ILE A 329 25.40 0.53 -4.61
N ASN A 330 24.13 0.95 -4.68
CA ASN A 330 23.43 1.24 -5.94
C ASN A 330 23.45 2.73 -6.31
N THR A 331 23.69 3.64 -5.36
CA THR A 331 24.10 5.02 -5.68
C THR A 331 25.47 5.04 -6.38
N ALA A 332 26.32 4.02 -6.16
CA ALA A 332 27.53 3.81 -6.95
C ALA A 332 27.25 3.32 -8.39
N THR A 333 26.07 2.75 -8.66
CA THR A 333 25.66 2.34 -10.01
C THR A 333 24.95 3.45 -10.77
N ILE A 334 24.21 4.34 -10.11
CA ILE A 334 23.74 5.57 -10.77
C ILE A 334 24.99 6.40 -11.10
N SER A 335 25.31 6.53 -12.39
CA SER A 335 26.55 7.19 -12.80
C SER A 335 26.62 8.59 -12.20
N LYS A 336 27.83 9.04 -11.83
CA LYS A 336 28.07 10.41 -11.39
C LYS A 336 27.48 11.41 -12.41
N GLU A 337 27.50 11.07 -13.69
CA GLU A 337 26.87 11.82 -14.78
C GLU A 337 25.33 11.92 -14.69
N THR A 338 24.65 10.87 -14.21
CA THR A 338 23.19 10.87 -13.98
C THR A 338 22.85 11.69 -12.73
N LEU A 339 23.66 11.58 -11.68
CA LEU A 339 23.56 12.43 -10.49
C LEU A 339 23.90 13.90 -10.81
N ASP A 340 24.84 14.15 -11.72
CA ASP A 340 25.24 15.48 -12.16
C ASP A 340 24.23 16.10 -13.14
N LYS A 341 23.52 15.29 -13.93
CA LYS A 341 22.32 15.71 -14.69
C LYS A 341 21.12 16.03 -13.78
N LEU A 342 21.06 15.42 -12.59
CA LEU A 342 20.07 15.72 -11.54
C LEU A 342 20.51 16.84 -10.59
N ASN A 343 21.82 17.08 -10.46
CA ASN A 343 22.38 18.29 -9.87
C ASN A 343 22.12 19.42 -10.87
N TRP A 344 20.94 20.01 -10.80
CA TRP A 344 20.75 21.35 -11.30
C TRP A 344 21.90 22.21 -10.77
N SER A 345 22.62 22.83 -11.69
CA SER A 345 23.64 23.80 -11.40
C SER A 345 23.12 24.77 -10.34
N ILE A 346 23.83 24.85 -9.21
CA ILE A 346 23.73 25.98 -8.29
C ILE A 346 24.14 27.30 -9.00
N HIS A 347 24.57 27.23 -10.26
CA HIS A 347 24.78 28.36 -11.15
C HIS A 347 23.66 28.47 -12.20
N SER A 348 22.64 29.26 -11.90
CA SER A 348 22.15 30.34 -12.77
C SER A 348 20.91 30.99 -12.16
N ASN A 349 21.13 31.97 -11.28
CA ASN A 349 20.60 33.33 -11.43
C ASN A 349 21.14 34.16 -10.27
N GLN A 350 22.25 34.85 -10.58
CA GLN A 350 22.51 36.18 -10.04
C GLN A 350 21.36 37.12 -10.41
#